data_AF-A0A968ZUI1-F1
#
_entry.id   AF-A0A968ZUI1-F1
#
_cell.length_a   1.000
_cell.length_b   1.000
_cell.length_c   1.000
_cell.angle_alpha   90.00
_cell.angle_beta   90.00
_cell.angle_gamma   90.00
#
_symmetry.space_group_name_H-M   'P 1'
#
loop_
_entity.id
_entity.type
_entity.pdbx_description
1 polymer ?
#
loop_
_entity_poly.entity_id
_entity_poly.type
_entity_poly.pdbx_seq_one_letter_code
_entity_poly.pdbx_strand_id
1 'polypeptide(L)'
;MNRGQSPSEIVGLIALVGIFLFGAVTATEILQLDQLTLIVRAVMEIAAQVLVGVVIFAIGLYVANLAFRLIKSSSSASSNTLAQAARIAILAFVGALALGQMGVATNIVNLAFGLLLGAVAVAIAIAFGLGGRDVANEELRNWVNHLKR
;
A
#
# COMPACT_ATOMS: atom_id res chain seq x y z
N MET A 1 31.55 18.77 -7.38
CA MET A 1 30.81 18.46 -8.63
C MET A 1 29.76 17.40 -8.31
N ASN A 2 28.54 17.82 -7.98
CA ASN A 2 27.44 16.92 -7.65
C ASN A 2 26.77 16.49 -8.96
N ARG A 3 27.32 15.47 -9.63
CA ARG A 3 26.67 14.86 -10.80
C ARG A 3 25.48 14.08 -10.25
N GLY A 4 24.25 14.56 -10.53
CA GLY A 4 23.05 13.77 -10.26
C GLY A 4 23.22 12.41 -10.92
N GLN A 5 23.16 11.34 -10.12
CA GLN A 5 23.37 9.98 -10.60
C GLN A 5 22.41 9.71 -11.75
N SER A 6 22.95 9.24 -12.88
CA SER A 6 22.10 8.89 -14.03
C SER A 6 21.20 7.71 -13.64
N PRO A 7 19.96 7.61 -14.15
CA PRO A 7 19.09 6.46 -13.88
C PRO A 7 19.76 5.11 -14.19
N SER A 8 20.60 5.07 -15.22
CA SER A 8 21.44 3.92 -15.59
C SER A 8 22.48 3.56 -14.52
N GLU A 9 23.04 4.53 -13.82
CA GLU A 9 24.02 4.31 -12.75
C GLU A 9 23.37 3.72 -11.50
N ILE A 10 22.15 4.16 -11.16
CA ILE A 10 21.37 3.58 -10.05
C ILE A 10 21.02 2.12 -10.35
N VAL A 11 20.53 1.83 -11.56
CA VAL A 11 20.22 0.46 -11.98
C VAL A 11 21.49 -0.40 -12.00
N GLY A 12 22.61 0.14 -12.49
CA GLY A 12 23.91 -0.54 -12.47
C GLY A 12 24.39 -0.87 -11.06
N LEU A 13 24.23 0.05 -10.11
CA LEU A 13 24.57 -0.16 -8.70
C LEU A 13 23.71 -1.27 -8.08
N ILE A 14 22.40 -1.24 -8.32
CA ILE A 14 21.46 -2.28 -7.83
C ILE A 14 21.84 -3.65 -8.40
N ALA A 15 22.12 -3.74 -9.70
CA ALA A 15 22.55 -4.98 -10.33
C ALA A 15 23.89 -5.48 -9.76
N LEU A 16 24.86 -4.59 -9.54
CA LEU A 16 26.14 -4.92 -8.94
C LEU A 16 25.99 -5.47 -7.51
N VAL A 17 25.17 -4.83 -6.68
CA VAL A 17 24.86 -5.31 -5.33
C VAL A 17 24.18 -6.68 -5.39
N GLY A 18 23.23 -6.89 -6.31
CA GLY A 18 22.57 -8.16 -6.51
C GLY A 18 23.54 -9.29 -6.90
N ILE A 19 24.42 -9.03 -7.88
CA ILE A 19 25.45 -9.99 -8.30
C ILE A 19 26.40 -10.31 -7.13
N PHE A 20 26.82 -9.29 -6.37
CA PHE A 20 27.69 -9.49 -5.21
C PHE A 20 27.05 -10.36 -4.13
N LEU A 21 25.79 -10.09 -3.76
CA LEU A 21 25.06 -10.90 -2.79
C LEU A 21 24.86 -12.35 -3.27
N PHE A 22 24.62 -12.54 -4.57
CA PHE A 22 24.50 -13.86 -5.16
C PHE A 22 25.81 -14.65 -5.12
N GLY A 23 26.92 -13.97 -5.44
CA GLY A 23 28.26 -14.52 -5.27
C GLY A 23 28.56 -14.87 -3.82
N ALA A 24 28.15 -14.03 -2.86
CA ALA A 24 28.34 -14.28 -1.43
C ALA A 24 27.63 -15.56 -0.97
N VAL A 25 26.36 -15.77 -1.34
CA VAL A 25 25.61 -17.01 -1.02
C VAL A 25 26.35 -18.24 -1.57
N THR A 26 26.72 -18.20 -2.84
CA THR A 26 27.42 -19.31 -3.51
C THR A 26 28.76 -19.61 -2.84
N ALA A 27 29.52 -18.56 -2.47
CA ALA A 27 30.80 -18.72 -1.78
C ALA A 27 30.62 -19.36 -0.39
N THR A 28 29.61 -18.95 0.38
CA THR A 28 29.33 -19.52 1.71
C THR A 28 28.84 -20.97 1.63
N GLU A 29 28.13 -21.33 0.57
CA GLU A 29 27.67 -22.71 0.31
C GLU A 29 28.85 -23.62 -0.03
N ILE A 30 29.77 -23.17 -0.89
CA ILE A 30 30.97 -23.94 -1.26
C ILE A 30 31.87 -24.15 -0.02
N LEU A 31 31.97 -23.15 0.85
CA LEU A 31 32.75 -23.23 2.09
C LEU A 31 32.05 -24.07 3.19
N GLN A 32 30.84 -24.60 2.93
CA GLN A 32 30.04 -25.38 3.88
C GLN A 32 29.75 -24.64 5.18
N LEU A 33 29.57 -23.32 5.11
CA LEU A 33 29.22 -22.48 6.25
C LEU A 33 27.69 -22.31 6.31
N ASP A 34 26.97 -23.35 6.75
CA ASP A 34 25.50 -23.40 6.72
C ASP A 34 24.83 -22.22 7.43
N GLN A 35 25.32 -21.86 8.62
CA GLN A 35 24.78 -20.79 9.45
C GLN A 35 25.01 -19.43 8.78
N LEU A 36 26.15 -19.24 8.14
CA LEU A 36 26.47 -18.01 7.43
C LEU A 36 25.62 -17.90 6.16
N THR A 37 25.47 -19.00 5.43
CA THR A 37 24.63 -19.09 4.22
C THR A 37 23.19 -18.67 4.52
N LEU A 38 22.63 -19.13 5.64
CA LEU A 38 21.28 -18.77 6.07
C LEU A 38 21.13 -17.25 6.28
N ILE A 39 22.11 -16.62 6.92
CA ILE A 39 22.12 -15.16 7.15
C ILE A 39 22.21 -14.41 5.81
N VAL A 40 23.12 -14.81 4.92
CA VAL A 40 23.29 -14.14 3.62
C VAL A 40 22.02 -14.30 2.76
N ARG A 41 21.38 -15.47 2.78
CA ARG A 41 20.09 -15.71 2.11
C ARG A 41 18.98 -14.81 2.67
N ALA A 42 18.89 -14.65 3.99
CA ALA A 42 17.93 -13.73 4.60
C ALA A 42 18.15 -12.27 4.14
N VAL A 43 19.41 -11.83 4.04
CA VAL A 43 19.74 -10.50 3.50
C VAL A 43 19.34 -10.37 2.03
N MET A 44 19.54 -11.42 1.23
CA MET A 44 19.11 -11.46 -0.17
C MET A 44 17.58 -11.37 -0.32
N GLU A 45 16.83 -12.07 0.54
CA GLU A 45 15.36 -11.99 0.56
C GLU A 45 14.89 -10.57 0.90
N ILE A 46 15.47 -9.94 1.92
CA ILE A 46 15.17 -8.55 2.27
C ILE A 46 15.49 -7.62 1.10
N ALA A 47 16.64 -7.80 0.44
CA ALA A 47 17.01 -6.99 -0.73
C ALA A 47 15.99 -7.14 -1.87
N ALA A 48 15.50 -8.36 -2.13
CA ALA A 48 14.46 -8.63 -3.12
C ALA A 48 13.12 -7.96 -2.75
N GLN A 49 12.71 -8.05 -1.49
CA GLN A 49 11.50 -7.39 -0.98
C GLN A 49 11.58 -5.87 -1.10
N VAL A 50 12.74 -5.28 -0.76
CA VAL A 50 13.01 -3.85 -0.94
C VAL A 50 12.90 -3.44 -2.40
N LEU A 51 13.47 -4.22 -3.31
CA LEU A 51 13.34 -3.98 -4.75
C LEU A 51 11.88 -3.93 -5.20
N VAL A 52 11.08 -4.91 -4.79
CA VAL A 52 9.63 -4.94 -5.11
C VAL A 52 8.92 -3.73 -4.51
N GLY A 53 9.21 -3.37 -3.25
CA GLY A 53 8.64 -2.19 -2.60
C GLY A 53 8.97 -0.88 -3.32
N VAL A 54 10.20 -0.72 -3.81
CA VAL A 54 10.61 0.45 -4.61
C VAL A 54 9.84 0.52 -5.92
N VAL A 55 9.63 -0.60 -6.61
CA VAL A 55 8.83 -0.65 -7.85
C VAL A 55 7.38 -0.24 -7.58
N ILE A 56 6.76 -0.79 -6.53
CA ILE A 56 5.40 -0.42 -6.12
C ILE A 56 5.32 1.08 -5.83
N PHE A 57 6.29 1.61 -5.08
CA PHE A 57 6.34 3.03 -4.74
C PHE A 57 6.50 3.92 -5.98
N ALA A 58 7.34 3.52 -6.94
CA ALA A 58 7.53 4.24 -8.20
C ALA A 58 6.25 4.30 -9.04
N ILE A 59 5.52 3.17 -9.14
CA ILE A 59 4.22 3.13 -9.81
C ILE A 59 3.22 4.02 -9.09
N GLY A 60 3.16 3.95 -7.75
CA GLY A 60 2.22 4.76 -6.99
C GLY A 60 2.54 6.25 -7.01
N LEU A 61 3.82 6.65 -7.11
CA LEU A 61 4.22 8.04 -7.38
C LEU A 61 3.66 8.53 -8.72
N TYR A 62 3.71 7.69 -9.75
CA TYR A 62 3.12 8.01 -11.05
C TYR A 62 1.60 8.20 -10.94
N VAL A 63 0.90 7.27 -10.27
CA VAL A 63 -0.55 7.35 -10.04
C VAL A 63 -0.94 8.59 -9.23
N ALA A 64 -0.20 8.91 -8.16
CA ALA A 64 -0.45 10.09 -7.33
C ALA A 64 -0.34 11.40 -8.15
N ASN A 65 0.66 11.47 -9.02
CA ASN A 65 0.86 12.63 -9.90
C ASN A 65 -0.19 12.70 -11.00
N LEU A 66 -0.65 11.56 -11.53
CA LEU A 66 -1.74 11.50 -12.50
C LEU A 66 -3.04 12.01 -11.87
N ALA A 67 -3.42 11.50 -10.70
CA ALA A 67 -4.59 11.95 -9.96
C ALA A 67 -4.54 13.46 -9.66
N PHE A 68 -3.38 13.96 -9.23
CA PHE A 68 -3.17 15.39 -9.01
C PHE A 68 -3.45 16.22 -10.27
N ARG A 69 -2.93 15.79 -11.44
CA ARG A 69 -3.13 16.50 -12.71
C ARG A 69 -4.60 16.48 -13.15
N LEU A 70 -5.26 15.33 -13.05
CA LEU A 70 -6.67 15.16 -13.43
C LEU A 70 -7.57 16.06 -12.58
N ILE A 71 -7.40 16.06 -11.26
CA ILE A 71 -8.20 16.88 -10.36
C ILE A 71 -7.91 18.37 -10.54
N LYS A 72 -6.64 18.74 -10.70
CA LYS A 72 -6.23 20.14 -10.94
C LYS A 72 -6.77 20.68 -12.27
N SER A 73 -6.92 19.83 -13.28
CA SER A 73 -7.48 20.21 -14.59
C SER A 73 -8.99 20.47 -14.56
N SER A 74 -9.70 20.00 -13.53
CA SER A 74 -11.12 20.29 -13.35
C SER A 74 -11.29 21.72 -12.81
N SER A 75 -11.99 22.58 -13.56
CA SER A 75 -12.18 24.02 -13.30
C SER A 75 -13.13 24.29 -12.11
N SER A 76 -12.75 23.85 -10.92
CA SER A 76 -13.46 24.14 -9.67
C SER A 76 -12.64 25.07 -8.79
N ALA A 77 -13.30 25.97 -8.05
CA ALA A 77 -12.64 26.96 -7.18
C ALA A 77 -11.76 26.33 -6.07
N SER A 78 -11.94 25.03 -5.78
CA SER A 78 -11.17 24.26 -4.80
C SER A 78 -10.36 23.11 -5.41
N SER A 79 -10.12 23.13 -6.73
CA SER A 79 -9.41 22.05 -7.43
C SER A 79 -7.99 21.81 -6.90
N ASN A 80 -7.30 22.88 -6.45
CA ASN A 80 -5.92 22.75 -5.97
C ASN A 80 -5.82 22.08 -4.60
N THR A 81 -6.71 22.42 -3.65
CA THR A 81 -6.72 21.79 -2.32
C THR A 81 -7.15 20.33 -2.41
N LEU A 82 -8.16 20.04 -3.23
CA LEU A 82 -8.63 18.67 -3.46
C LEU A 82 -7.57 17.82 -4.18
N ALA A 83 -6.88 18.37 -5.19
CA ALA A 83 -5.80 17.68 -5.88
C ALA A 83 -4.64 17.36 -4.92
N GLN A 84 -4.26 18.30 -4.05
CA GLN A 84 -3.21 18.06 -3.04
C GLN A 84 -3.64 17.01 -2.01
N ALA A 85 -4.87 17.08 -1.51
CA ALA A 85 -5.40 16.09 -0.58
C ALA A 85 -5.39 14.67 -1.19
N ALA A 86 -5.86 14.53 -2.43
CA ALA A 86 -5.83 13.26 -3.15
C ALA A 86 -4.39 12.74 -3.36
N ARG A 87 -3.46 13.62 -3.75
CA ARG A 87 -2.05 13.24 -3.92
C ARG A 87 -1.44 12.74 -2.61
N ILE A 88 -1.66 13.45 -1.51
CA ILE A 88 -1.15 13.07 -0.19
C ILE A 88 -1.76 11.74 0.25
N ALA A 89 -3.07 11.55 0.06
CA ALA A 89 -3.74 10.30 0.39
C ALA A 89 -3.17 9.11 -0.39
N ILE A 90 -2.96 9.26 -1.70
CA ILE A 90 -2.37 8.20 -2.54
C ILE A 90 -0.92 7.93 -2.12
N LEU A 91 -0.12 8.95 -1.84
CA LEU A 91 1.26 8.77 -1.40
C LEU A 91 1.35 8.07 -0.04
N ALA A 92 0.50 8.44 0.91
CA ALA A 92 0.42 7.76 2.20
C ALA A 92 0.02 6.29 2.04
N PHE A 93 -0.97 6.02 1.19
CA PHE A 93 -1.45 4.67 0.89
C PHE A 93 -0.36 3.81 0.25
N VAL A 94 0.24 4.29 -0.84
CA VAL A 94 1.30 3.59 -1.58
C VAL A 94 2.54 3.43 -0.69
N GLY A 95 2.89 4.43 0.11
CA GLY A 95 4.00 4.35 1.05
C GLY A 95 3.80 3.24 2.06
N ALA A 96 2.61 3.15 2.65
CA ALA A 96 2.28 2.07 3.57
C ALA A 96 2.27 0.69 2.89
N LEU A 97 1.73 0.56 1.68
CA LEU A 97 1.80 -0.68 0.90
C LEU A 97 3.23 -1.09 0.57
N ALA A 98 4.06 -0.14 0.14
CA ALA A 98 5.47 -0.40 -0.16
C ALA A 98 6.22 -0.87 1.09
N LEU A 99 6.04 -0.20 2.23
CA LEU A 99 6.64 -0.61 3.51
C LEU A 99 6.19 -2.01 3.94
N GLY A 100 4.89 -2.31 3.80
CA GLY A 100 4.37 -3.65 4.04
C GLY A 100 5.03 -4.70 3.15
N GLN A 101 5.30 -4.37 1.89
CA GLN A 101 5.92 -5.30 0.95
C GLN A 101 7.42 -5.48 1.15
N MET A 102 8.08 -4.52 1.80
CA MET A 102 9.47 -4.63 2.24
C MET A 102 9.63 -5.48 3.51
N GLY A 103 8.55 -6.03 4.07
CA GLY A 103 8.59 -6.76 5.33
C GLY A 103 8.68 -5.87 6.58
N VAL A 104 8.63 -4.54 6.42
CA VAL A 104 8.80 -3.60 7.53
C VAL A 104 7.50 -3.50 8.30
N ALA A 105 7.50 -4.06 9.52
CA ALA A 105 6.38 -3.99 10.45
C ALA A 105 5.03 -4.32 9.78
N THR A 106 5.00 -5.37 8.96
CA THR A 106 3.84 -5.78 8.17
C THR A 106 2.58 -5.93 9.01
N ASN A 107 2.71 -6.46 10.22
CA ASN A 107 1.61 -6.56 11.18
C ASN A 107 1.03 -5.19 11.54
N ILE A 108 1.86 -4.17 11.79
CA ILE A 108 1.38 -2.82 12.13
C ILE A 108 0.63 -2.21 10.94
N VAL A 109 1.18 -2.34 9.73
CA VAL A 109 0.53 -1.84 8.50
C VAL A 109 -0.81 -2.55 8.28
N ASN A 110 -0.83 -3.87 8.36
CA ASN A 110 -2.05 -4.68 8.17
C ASN A 110 -3.10 -4.37 9.22
N LEU A 111 -2.70 -4.18 10.49
CA LEU A 111 -3.62 -3.79 11.57
C LEU A 111 -4.16 -2.38 11.35
N ALA A 112 -3.32 -1.41 10.98
CA ALA A 112 -3.76 -0.04 10.72
C ALA A 112 -4.79 0.01 9.59
N PHE A 113 -4.54 -0.67 8.47
CA PHE A 113 -5.50 -0.79 7.38
C PHE A 113 -6.75 -1.58 7.77
N GLY A 114 -6.57 -2.70 8.47
CA GLY A 114 -7.67 -3.52 8.95
C GLY A 114 -8.61 -2.76 9.88
N LEU A 115 -8.06 -1.95 10.79
CA LEU A 115 -8.82 -1.10 11.69
C LEU A 115 -9.49 0.08 10.98
N LEU A 116 -8.80 0.72 10.02
CA LEU A 116 -9.40 1.79 9.21
C LEU A 116 -10.58 1.26 8.40
N LEU A 117 -10.39 0.16 7.68
CA LEU A 117 -11.47 -0.46 6.89
C LEU A 117 -12.58 -1.00 7.80
N GLY A 118 -12.21 -1.57 8.95
CA GLY A 118 -13.17 -2.00 9.97
C GLY A 118 -14.02 -0.84 10.50
N ALA A 119 -13.41 0.31 10.77
CA ALA A 119 -14.12 1.51 11.20
C ALA A 119 -15.06 2.03 10.11
N VAL A 120 -14.64 2.03 8.85
CA VAL A 120 -15.50 2.40 7.70
C VAL A 120 -16.66 1.42 7.57
N ALA A 121 -16.41 0.11 7.67
CA ALA A 121 -17.45 -0.91 7.62
C ALA A 121 -18.48 -0.73 8.75
N VAL A 122 -18.03 -0.46 9.97
CA VAL A 122 -18.91 -0.17 11.12
C VAL A 122 -19.71 1.12 10.91
N ALA A 123 -19.08 2.19 10.42
CA ALA A 123 -19.77 3.45 10.13
C ALA A 123 -20.88 3.26 9.08
N ILE A 124 -20.60 2.49 8.02
CA ILE A 124 -21.59 2.13 7.00
C ILE A 124 -22.71 1.30 7.63
N ALA A 125 -22.40 0.26 8.40
CA ALA A 125 -23.40 -0.58 9.07
C ALA A 125 -24.34 0.25 9.97
N ILE A 126 -23.80 1.23 10.71
CA ILE A 126 -24.58 2.13 11.56
C ILE A 126 -25.43 3.08 10.71
N ALA A 127 -24.86 3.67 9.64
CA ALA A 127 -25.58 4.60 8.78
C ALA A 127 -26.79 3.93 8.10
N PHE A 128 -26.63 2.72 7.57
CA PHE A 128 -27.72 1.95 6.98
C PHE A 128 -28.67 1.39 8.05
N GLY A 129 -28.16 0.90 9.17
CA GLY A 129 -28.97 0.34 10.25
C GLY A 129 -29.91 1.37 10.89
N LEU A 130 -29.41 2.58 11.15
CA LEU A 130 -30.23 3.68 11.67
C LEU A 130 -31.08 4.33 10.57
N GLY A 131 -30.52 4.54 9.38
CA GLY A 131 -31.23 5.20 8.26
C GLY A 131 -32.37 4.38 7.67
N GLY A 132 -32.31 3.05 7.70
CA GLY A 132 -33.36 2.15 7.21
C GLY A 132 -34.42 1.79 8.25
N ARG A 133 -34.29 2.28 9.49
CA ARG A 133 -35.15 1.90 10.61
C ARG A 133 -36.63 2.17 10.35
N ASP A 134 -36.95 3.33 9.81
CA ASP A 134 -38.35 3.73 9.60
C ASP A 134 -39.01 2.91 8.49
N VAL A 135 -38.29 2.64 7.40
CA VAL A 135 -38.75 1.78 6.30
C VAL A 135 -38.99 0.35 6.79
N ALA A 136 -38.07 -0.19 7.60
CA ALA A 136 -38.24 -1.52 8.18
C ALA A 136 -39.45 -1.58 9.14
N ASN A 137 -39.69 -0.52 9.92
CA ASN A 137 -40.85 -0.43 10.81
C ASN A 137 -42.18 -0.43 10.03
N GLU A 138 -42.24 0.30 8.92
CA GLU A 138 -43.45 0.42 8.11
C GLU A 138 -43.78 -0.91 7.41
N GLU A 139 -42.77 -1.58 6.84
CA GLU A 139 -42.95 -2.88 6.19
C GLU A 139 -43.37 -3.97 7.19
N LEU A 140 -42.76 -4.00 8.38
CA LEU A 140 -43.16 -4.93 9.45
C LEU A 140 -44.60 -4.68 9.91
N ARG A 141 -45.03 -3.41 10.02
CA ARG A 141 -46.42 -3.07 10.35
C ARG A 141 -47.39 -3.56 9.28
N ASN A 142 -47.06 -3.37 8.00
CA ASN A 142 -47.89 -3.85 6.89
C ASN A 142 -48.01 -5.38 6.91
N TRP A 143 -46.91 -6.08 7.16
CA TRP A 143 -46.88 -7.55 7.21
C TRP A 143 -47.71 -8.10 8.38
N VAL A 144 -47.57 -7.52 9.58
CA VAL A 144 -48.39 -7.88 10.76
C VAL A 144 -49.87 -7.63 10.53
N ASN A 145 -50.23 -6.52 9.85
CA ASN A 145 -51.61 -6.22 9.53
C ASN A 145 -52.22 -7.22 8.53
N HIS A 146 -51.43 -7.73 7.58
CA HIS A 146 -51.87 -8.76 6.65
C HIS A 146 -52.13 -10.12 7.33
N LEU A 147 -51.37 -10.47 8.37
CA LEU A 147 -51.58 -11.71 9.14
C LEU A 147 -52.75 -11.65 10.13
N LYS A 148 -53.24 -10.46 10.46
CA LYS A 148 -54.34 -10.25 11.40
C LYS A 148 -55.73 -10.21 10.73
N ARG A 149 -55.78 -10.30 9.40
CA ARG A 149 -56.99 -10.55 8.61
C ARG A 149 -57.14 -12.04 8.34
#